data_AF-A0A1M2W1F8-F1
#
_entry.id   AF-A0A1M2W1F8-F1
#
_cell.length_a   1.000
_cell.length_b   1.000
_cell.length_c   1.000
_cell.angle_alpha   90.00
_cell.angle_beta   90.00
_cell.angle_gamma   90.00
#
_symmetry.space_group_name_H-M   'P 1'
#
loop_
_entity.id
_entity.type
_entity.pdbx_description
1 polymer ?
#
loop_
_entity_poly.entity_id
_entity_poly.type
_entity_poly.pdbx_seq_one_letter_code
_entity_poly.pdbx_strand_id
1 'polypeptide(L)'
;MNSLLNLDVDRACMQDYRASRGGGSDREQPLDQLHASGAQKEYVPRHEVEARITLEQALWLLSTPDSQGMVRSHGAVLALKPLLNHRIEDYLSDCYSQRAFPVRLSMQAQSLAAYAYYKTYVLAPKALREAMISAVNHRHWHDAHFDGIVYPDNPLFAIISAGKHAAVAASMQFLSPVVFIVGFALRDLAERLELDVWHFKSYVPLWRALERYELEMFEDYYLPGGRSGQTMILPGQTICAARGCMSSVGLTPCSGNCTWQWKPWYCSLTCQERHWVSEGHRDACRPPQMRALSELPPTITLDQHTRGTLLRMLTPTATAKNIEIVPEDENPVDTRNGVIGLSWKVSSPYVLARFVFRGLAESLNIDIWSFKEYVLFWRALMSHEVTLPGK
;
A
#
# COMPACT_ATOMS: atom_id res chain seq x y z
N MET A 1 -13.63 -4.33 -6.63
CA MET A 1 -12.61 -4.13 -7.69
C MET A 1 -13.18 -3.43 -8.92
N ASN A 2 -14.42 -3.69 -9.32
CA ASN A 2 -15.06 -2.99 -10.46
C ASN A 2 -15.01 -1.46 -10.33
N SER A 3 -15.09 -0.91 -9.11
CA SER A 3 -14.89 0.54 -8.89
C SER A 3 -13.43 1.02 -9.00
N LEU A 4 -12.43 0.15 -8.77
CA LEU A 4 -11.01 0.48 -8.96
C LEU A 4 -10.56 0.27 -10.42
N LEU A 5 -11.20 -0.65 -11.13
CA LEU A 5 -10.94 -0.94 -12.54
C LEU A 5 -11.63 0.05 -13.50
N ASN A 6 -12.63 0.81 -13.03
CA ASN A 6 -13.31 1.88 -13.79
C ASN A 6 -12.65 3.26 -13.67
N LEU A 7 -11.62 3.40 -12.82
CA LEU A 7 -10.79 4.60 -12.82
C LEU A 7 -9.88 4.56 -14.04
N ASP A 8 -9.50 5.73 -14.55
CA ASP A 8 -8.34 5.88 -15.45
C ASP A 8 -7.12 5.33 -14.70
N VAL A 9 -6.86 4.03 -14.88
CA VAL A 9 -5.97 3.20 -14.04
C VAL A 9 -4.56 3.80 -14.01
N ASP A 10 -4.21 4.49 -15.09
CA ASP A 10 -2.91 5.11 -15.24
C ASP A 10 -2.77 6.33 -14.32
N ARG A 11 -3.81 7.15 -14.14
CA ARG A 11 -3.76 8.21 -13.11
C ARG A 11 -3.94 7.67 -11.71
N ALA A 12 -4.59 6.52 -11.56
CA ALA A 12 -4.79 5.89 -10.26
C ALA A 12 -3.46 5.52 -9.58
N CYS A 13 -2.39 5.15 -10.30
CA CYS A 13 -1.09 4.90 -9.66
C CYS A 13 -0.45 6.13 -9.00
N MET A 14 -0.91 7.35 -9.31
CA MET A 14 -0.35 8.60 -8.78
C MET A 14 -1.13 9.14 -7.59
N GLN A 15 -2.26 8.52 -7.23
CA GLN A 15 -3.15 8.96 -6.17
C GLN A 15 -3.14 7.98 -5.01
N ASP A 16 -2.96 8.49 -3.79
CA ASP A 16 -3.16 7.70 -2.57
C ASP A 16 -4.65 7.46 -2.36
N TYR A 17 -5.06 6.21 -2.11
CA TYR A 17 -6.48 5.85 -1.96
C TYR A 17 -7.18 6.61 -0.82
N ARG A 18 -6.44 7.02 0.21
CA ARG A 18 -6.99 7.74 1.37
C ARG A 18 -7.43 9.15 0.97
N ALA A 19 -6.74 9.76 0.01
CA ALA A 19 -7.08 11.08 -0.51
C ALA A 19 -8.48 11.07 -1.15
N SER A 20 -8.81 10.03 -1.93
CA SER A 20 -10.10 9.89 -2.61
C SER A 20 -11.26 9.60 -1.65
N ARG A 21 -10.99 9.02 -0.49
CA ARG A 21 -12.02 8.61 0.48
C ARG A 21 -12.55 9.76 1.34
N GLY A 22 -11.81 10.88 1.40
CA GLY A 22 -12.03 11.99 2.32
C GLY A 22 -13.37 12.73 2.23
N GLY A 23 -14.26 12.39 1.30
CA GLY A 23 -15.70 12.68 1.29
C GLY A 23 -16.15 14.15 1.33
N GLY A 24 -15.25 15.10 1.54
CA GLY A 24 -15.54 16.53 1.50
C GLY A 24 -15.32 17.05 0.09
N SER A 25 -16.38 17.59 -0.52
CA SER A 25 -16.34 18.29 -1.81
C SER A 25 -15.36 19.47 -1.84
N ASP A 26 -14.90 19.94 -0.67
CA ASP A 26 -14.02 21.10 -0.53
C ASP A 26 -12.55 20.72 -0.34
N ARG A 27 -12.19 19.45 -0.57
CA ARG A 27 -10.80 18.98 -0.52
C ARG A 27 -10.26 18.85 -1.93
N GLU A 28 -9.97 19.98 -2.55
CA GLU A 28 -8.95 20.01 -3.57
C GLU A 28 -7.72 19.29 -3.03
N GLN A 29 -7.19 18.33 -3.81
CA GLN A 29 -5.90 17.75 -3.51
C GLN A 29 -4.89 18.90 -3.39
N PRO A 30 -3.99 18.93 -2.40
CA PRO A 30 -2.88 19.87 -2.33
C PRO A 30 -1.83 19.54 -3.40
N LEU A 31 -2.26 19.39 -4.65
CA LEU A 31 -1.40 19.26 -5.80
C LEU A 31 -1.11 20.59 -6.47
N ASP A 32 -1.97 21.61 -6.30
CA ASP A 32 -1.76 22.90 -7.00
C ASP A 32 -2.12 24.18 -6.22
N GLN A 33 -2.83 24.14 -5.09
CA GLN A 33 -3.06 25.36 -4.31
C GLN A 33 -2.04 25.53 -3.19
N LEU A 34 -0.86 26.00 -3.61
CA LEU A 34 -0.20 27.07 -2.88
C LEU A 34 -1.24 28.17 -2.69
N HIS A 35 -1.88 28.23 -1.51
CA HIS A 35 -2.55 29.43 -1.06
C HIS A 35 -1.47 30.49 -0.83
N ALA A 36 -1.00 31.05 -1.94
CA ALA A 36 -0.17 32.22 -2.01
C ALA A 36 -1.05 33.42 -1.66
N SER A 37 -1.30 33.62 -0.37
CA SER A 37 -1.53 34.97 0.14
C SER A 37 -0.20 35.72 0.06
N GLY A 38 0.09 36.32 -1.10
CA GLY A 38 1.15 37.32 -1.26
C GLY A 38 2.52 36.80 -1.74
N ALA A 39 2.69 36.77 -3.06
CA ALA A 39 3.90 37.24 -3.76
C ALA A 39 5.29 36.71 -3.36
N GLN A 40 5.44 35.44 -2.99
CA GLN A 40 6.73 34.74 -3.17
C GLN A 40 6.55 33.66 -4.22
N LYS A 41 7.21 33.82 -5.37
CA LYS A 41 7.42 32.72 -6.31
C LYS A 41 8.25 31.68 -5.59
N GLU A 42 7.61 30.67 -5.02
CA GLU A 42 8.29 29.56 -4.39
C GLU A 42 9.22 28.93 -5.44
N TYR A 43 10.51 28.95 -5.15
CA TYR A 43 11.52 28.38 -6.03
C TYR A 43 11.34 26.86 -6.00
N VAL A 44 10.74 26.29 -7.05
CA VAL A 44 10.70 24.84 -7.24
C VAL A 44 12.09 24.38 -7.65
N PRO A 45 12.75 23.50 -6.88
CA PRO A 45 14.07 23.02 -7.24
C PRO A 45 14.06 22.32 -8.60
N ARG A 46 15.08 22.56 -9.42
CA ARG A 46 15.20 21.99 -10.78
C ARG A 46 15.04 20.46 -10.82
N HIS A 47 15.58 19.76 -9.82
CA HIS A 47 15.50 18.31 -9.72
C HIS A 47 14.07 17.80 -9.50
N GLU A 48 13.20 18.59 -8.85
CA GLU A 48 11.78 18.25 -8.70
C GLU A 48 11.06 18.33 -10.05
N VAL A 49 11.34 19.36 -10.84
CA VAL A 49 10.79 19.51 -12.20
C VAL A 49 11.21 18.36 -13.09
N GLU A 50 12.49 17.98 -13.08
CA GLU A 50 13.01 16.85 -13.85
C GLU A 50 12.37 15.52 -13.42
N ALA A 51 12.15 15.33 -12.12
CA ALA A 51 11.47 14.15 -11.59
C ALA A 51 9.98 14.10 -12.01
N ARG A 52 9.27 15.24 -12.01
CA ARG A 52 7.89 15.31 -12.51
C ARG A 52 7.79 14.97 -14.00
N ILE A 53 8.67 15.54 -14.84
CA ILE A 53 8.74 15.21 -16.27
C ILE A 53 8.99 13.71 -16.46
N THR A 54 9.87 13.13 -15.66
CA THR A 54 10.17 11.69 -15.72
C THR A 54 8.93 10.83 -15.39
N LEU A 55 8.16 11.21 -14.35
CA LEU A 55 6.92 10.54 -13.99
C LEU A 55 5.85 10.67 -15.08
N GLU A 56 5.69 11.85 -15.66
CA GLU A 56 4.74 12.11 -16.75
C GLU A 56 5.11 11.30 -18.01
N GLN A 57 6.39 11.22 -18.35
CA GLN A 57 6.87 10.40 -19.46
C GLN A 57 6.57 8.91 -19.23
N ALA A 58 6.85 8.40 -18.02
CA ALA A 58 6.55 7.02 -17.67
C ALA A 58 5.04 6.73 -17.69
N LEU A 59 4.23 7.67 -17.20
CA LEU A 59 2.78 7.57 -17.24
C LEU A 59 2.26 7.55 -18.68
N TRP A 60 2.75 8.44 -19.55
CA TRP A 60 2.40 8.46 -20.97
C TRP A 60 2.75 7.13 -21.67
N LEU A 61 3.91 6.55 -21.36
CA LEU A 61 4.28 5.23 -21.86
C LEU A 61 3.29 4.15 -21.39
N LEU A 62 2.84 4.21 -20.14
CA LEU A 62 1.90 3.22 -19.59
C LEU A 62 0.47 3.39 -20.12
N SER A 63 0.03 4.62 -20.42
CA SER A 63 -1.31 4.90 -20.95
C SER A 63 -1.49 4.60 -22.42
N THR A 64 -0.40 4.59 -23.18
CA THR A 64 -0.50 4.42 -24.62
C THR A 64 -0.57 2.92 -24.95
N PRO A 65 -1.56 2.47 -25.75
CA PRO A 65 -1.77 1.04 -26.03
C PRO A 65 -0.57 0.43 -26.74
N ASP A 66 -0.13 -0.74 -26.28
CA ASP A 66 1.02 -1.45 -26.85
C ASP A 66 0.84 -1.58 -28.37
N SER A 67 1.67 -0.86 -29.11
CA SER A 67 1.63 -0.80 -30.58
C SER A 67 3.02 -1.15 -31.08
N GLN A 68 3.08 -1.96 -32.13
CA GLN A 68 4.32 -2.30 -32.86
C GLN A 68 5.36 -3.08 -32.03
N GLY A 69 4.90 -3.90 -31.08
CA GLY A 69 5.75 -4.81 -30.32
C GLY A 69 6.67 -4.15 -29.29
N MET A 70 6.68 -2.82 -29.13
CA MET A 70 7.39 -2.25 -27.98
C MET A 70 6.53 -2.38 -26.72
N VAL A 71 7.04 -3.10 -25.72
CA VAL A 71 6.40 -3.17 -24.40
C VAL A 71 6.70 -1.89 -23.66
N ARG A 72 5.72 -0.98 -23.68
CA ARG A 72 5.90 0.35 -23.13
C ARG A 72 6.06 0.34 -21.61
N SER A 73 5.58 -0.71 -20.93
CA SER A 73 5.86 -0.88 -19.51
C SER A 73 7.36 -0.98 -19.22
N HIS A 74 8.16 -1.61 -20.09
CA HIS A 74 9.60 -1.66 -19.89
C HIS A 74 10.25 -0.27 -20.10
N GLY A 75 9.84 0.44 -21.15
CA GLY A 75 10.26 1.83 -21.39
C GLY A 75 9.94 2.74 -20.20
N ALA A 76 8.77 2.55 -19.57
CA ALA A 76 8.38 3.30 -18.38
C ALA A 76 9.31 3.02 -17.19
N VAL A 77 9.66 1.75 -16.93
CA VAL A 77 10.61 1.40 -15.86
C VAL A 77 11.99 2.01 -16.11
N LEU A 78 12.46 2.00 -17.36
CA LEU A 78 13.73 2.63 -17.74
C LEU A 78 13.72 4.14 -17.53
N ALA A 79 12.63 4.81 -17.93
CA ALA A 79 12.44 6.24 -17.67
C ALA A 79 12.49 6.53 -16.17
N LEU A 80 11.88 5.69 -15.33
CA LEU A 80 11.85 5.85 -13.87
C LEU A 80 13.18 5.54 -13.17
N LYS A 81 14.15 4.91 -13.84
CA LYS A 81 15.43 4.46 -13.24
C LYS A 81 16.15 5.53 -12.40
N PRO A 82 16.25 6.82 -12.82
CA PRO A 82 16.86 7.86 -11.99
C PRO A 82 16.16 8.03 -10.64
N LEU A 83 14.83 7.92 -10.61
CA LEU A 83 14.02 8.08 -9.39
C LEU A 83 14.06 6.84 -8.50
N LEU A 84 14.15 5.64 -9.11
CA LEU A 84 14.14 4.35 -8.40
C LEU A 84 15.48 3.99 -7.75
N ASN A 85 16.60 4.52 -8.26
CA ASN A 85 17.94 4.19 -7.76
C ASN A 85 18.31 4.90 -6.45
N HIS A 86 17.57 5.95 -6.08
CA HIS A 86 17.77 6.61 -4.81
C HIS A 86 17.33 5.69 -3.67
N ARG A 87 18.26 5.37 -2.78
CA ARG A 87 17.95 4.55 -1.60
C ARG A 87 17.19 5.40 -0.59
N ILE A 88 16.32 4.75 0.17
CA ILE A 88 15.60 5.47 1.23
C ILE A 88 16.60 5.99 2.27
N GLU A 89 17.68 5.26 2.52
CA GLU A 89 18.79 5.68 3.38
C GLU A 89 19.46 6.97 2.90
N ASP A 90 19.54 7.20 1.58
CA ASP A 90 20.11 8.42 1.02
C ASP A 90 19.23 9.62 1.42
N TYR A 91 17.90 9.46 1.39
CA TYR A 91 16.97 10.51 1.85
C TYR A 91 17.09 10.78 3.35
N LEU A 92 17.29 9.74 4.15
CA LEU A 92 17.41 9.86 5.61
C LEU A 92 18.74 10.53 6.02
N SER A 93 19.83 10.27 5.30
CA SER A 93 21.11 10.91 5.56
C SER A 93 21.12 12.39 5.17
N ASP A 94 20.33 12.77 4.15
CA ASP A 94 20.31 14.11 3.59
C ASP A 94 19.29 15.06 4.24
N CYS A 95 18.61 14.66 5.33
CA CYS A 95 17.62 15.49 6.05
C CYS A 95 18.14 16.86 6.50
N TYR A 96 19.46 17.05 6.57
CA TYR A 96 20.11 18.32 6.93
C TYR A 96 20.57 19.14 5.71
N SER A 97 20.45 18.61 4.49
CA SER A 97 20.83 19.29 3.27
C SER A 97 19.58 19.85 2.57
N GLN A 98 19.68 21.06 2.02
CA GLN A 98 18.65 21.67 1.16
C GLN A 98 18.38 20.90 -0.16
N ARG A 99 18.97 19.71 -0.32
CA ARG A 99 18.81 18.80 -1.46
C ARG A 99 17.96 17.58 -1.11
N ALA A 100 17.08 17.68 -0.11
CA ALA A 100 16.11 16.63 0.17
C ALA A 100 15.30 16.33 -1.10
N PHE A 101 15.65 15.25 -1.78
CA PHE A 101 14.95 14.81 -2.98
C PHE A 101 13.48 14.55 -2.61
N PRO A 102 12.51 14.83 -3.52
CA PRO A 102 11.11 14.77 -3.18
C PRO A 102 10.67 13.33 -2.91
N VAL A 103 10.62 12.92 -1.63
CA VAL A 103 10.22 11.57 -1.21
C VAL A 103 8.89 11.17 -1.85
N ARG A 104 7.97 12.13 -1.98
CA ARG A 104 6.69 11.98 -2.69
C ARG A 104 6.85 11.47 -4.14
N LEU A 105 7.78 12.05 -4.90
CA LEU A 105 7.99 11.65 -6.30
C LEU A 105 8.63 10.26 -6.37
N SER A 106 9.48 9.91 -5.40
CA SER A 106 10.00 8.54 -5.26
C SER A 106 8.88 7.53 -5.00
N MET A 107 7.96 7.83 -4.07
CA MET A 107 6.79 7.01 -3.78
C MET A 107 5.94 6.74 -5.04
N GLN A 108 5.68 7.80 -5.80
CA GLN A 108 4.94 7.72 -7.06
C GLN A 108 5.69 6.91 -8.12
N ALA A 109 7.02 7.08 -8.23
CA ALA A 109 7.85 6.30 -9.12
C ALA A 109 7.80 4.80 -8.78
N GLN A 110 7.86 4.43 -7.50
CA GLN A 110 7.72 3.04 -7.04
C GLN A 110 6.34 2.46 -7.41
N SER A 111 5.27 3.23 -7.21
CA SER A 111 3.91 2.83 -7.61
C SER A 111 3.78 2.62 -9.13
N LEU A 112 4.33 3.52 -9.95
CA LEU A 112 4.33 3.39 -11.41
C LEU A 112 5.18 2.21 -11.88
N ALA A 113 6.35 1.97 -11.27
CA ALA A 113 7.17 0.82 -11.57
C ALA A 113 6.43 -0.48 -11.24
N ALA A 114 5.73 -0.53 -10.09
CA ALA A 114 4.88 -1.66 -9.73
C ALA A 114 3.81 -1.91 -10.80
N TYR A 115 3.12 -0.86 -11.28
CA TYR A 115 2.13 -0.97 -12.34
C TYR A 115 2.73 -1.49 -13.65
N ALA A 116 3.89 -0.97 -14.05
CA ALA A 116 4.57 -1.37 -15.27
C ALA A 116 4.92 -2.87 -15.27
N TYR A 117 5.50 -3.36 -14.17
CA TYR A 117 5.77 -4.79 -14.02
C TYR A 117 4.48 -5.62 -13.96
N TYR A 118 3.43 -5.11 -13.31
CA TYR A 118 2.13 -5.78 -13.28
C TYR A 118 1.48 -5.89 -14.66
N LYS A 119 1.53 -4.84 -15.49
CA LYS A 119 1.09 -4.91 -16.90
C LYS A 119 1.83 -6.04 -17.61
N THR A 120 3.14 -6.13 -17.43
CA THR A 120 3.97 -7.19 -18.02
C THR A 120 3.58 -8.59 -17.53
N TYR A 121 3.20 -8.74 -16.25
CA TYR A 121 2.70 -9.98 -15.68
C TYR A 121 1.38 -10.44 -16.32
N VAL A 122 0.45 -9.51 -16.58
CA VAL A 122 -0.87 -9.84 -17.16
C VAL A 122 -0.87 -9.93 -18.70
N LEU A 123 0.25 -9.64 -19.37
CA LEU A 123 0.34 -9.74 -20.83
C LEU A 123 0.10 -11.17 -21.30
N ALA A 124 -0.73 -11.30 -22.34
CA ALA A 124 -0.96 -12.58 -23.00
C ALA A 124 0.36 -13.12 -23.62
N PRO A 125 0.56 -14.45 -23.69
CA PRO A 125 1.80 -15.04 -24.19
C PRO A 125 2.14 -14.61 -25.63
N LYS A 126 1.12 -14.38 -26.47
CA LYS A 126 1.31 -13.85 -27.82
C LYS A 126 1.90 -12.44 -27.80
N ALA A 127 1.30 -11.54 -27.01
CA ALA A 127 1.79 -10.18 -26.84
C ALA A 127 3.21 -10.18 -26.26
N LEU A 128 3.50 -11.07 -25.31
CA LEU A 128 4.84 -11.25 -24.74
C LEU A 128 5.88 -11.71 -25.76
N ARG A 129 5.52 -12.54 -26.74
CA ARG A 129 6.44 -12.94 -27.81
C ARG A 129 6.68 -11.81 -28.81
N GLU A 130 5.63 -11.12 -29.23
CA GLU A 130 5.74 -9.97 -30.15
C GLU A 130 6.58 -8.85 -29.53
N ALA A 131 6.38 -8.63 -28.24
CA ALA A 131 7.20 -7.81 -27.38
C ALA A 131 8.69 -8.11 -27.45
N MET A 132 9.05 -9.37 -27.24
CA MET A 132 10.45 -9.83 -27.25
C MET A 132 11.08 -9.68 -28.64
N ILE A 133 10.35 -10.03 -29.70
CA ILE A 133 10.83 -9.90 -31.08
C ILE A 133 11.15 -8.43 -31.40
N SER A 134 10.24 -7.52 -31.06
CA SER A 134 10.45 -6.09 -31.28
C SER A 134 11.62 -5.56 -30.45
N ALA A 135 11.74 -5.96 -29.17
CA ALA A 135 12.87 -5.57 -28.33
C ALA A 135 14.23 -6.01 -28.93
N VAL A 136 14.32 -7.24 -29.47
CA VAL A 136 15.52 -7.74 -30.16
C VAL A 136 15.81 -6.93 -31.43
N ASN A 137 14.79 -6.61 -32.21
CA ASN A 137 14.94 -5.82 -33.43
C ASN A 137 15.38 -4.38 -33.14
N HIS A 138 14.93 -3.79 -32.02
CA HIS A 138 15.33 -2.45 -31.60
C HIS A 138 16.71 -2.39 -30.94
N ARG A 139 17.25 -3.50 -30.40
CA ARG A 139 18.65 -3.56 -29.92
C ARG A 139 19.66 -3.29 -31.03
N HIS A 140 19.30 -3.54 -32.30
CA HIS A 140 20.15 -3.23 -33.44
C HIS A 140 20.24 -1.72 -33.77
N TRP A 141 19.37 -0.88 -33.20
CA TRP A 141 19.26 0.54 -33.57
C TRP A 141 19.88 1.54 -32.60
N HIS A 142 20.31 1.11 -31.40
CA HIS A 142 20.97 2.01 -30.45
C HIS A 142 22.25 1.40 -29.88
N ASP A 143 23.38 1.93 -30.34
CA ASP A 143 24.72 1.67 -29.84
C ASP A 143 24.83 1.91 -28.32
N ALA A 144 25.43 0.93 -27.65
CA ALA A 144 26.27 1.03 -26.46
C ALA A 144 25.73 1.59 -25.13
N HIS A 145 24.49 2.03 -24.96
CA HIS A 145 23.99 2.52 -23.65
C HIS A 145 22.78 1.77 -23.07
N PHE A 146 22.25 0.77 -23.77
CA PHE A 146 21.25 -0.16 -23.23
C PHE A 146 21.93 -1.41 -22.64
N ASP A 147 22.87 -1.21 -21.73
CA ASP A 147 23.46 -2.28 -20.93
C ASP A 147 22.38 -2.92 -20.05
N GLY A 148 21.96 -4.13 -20.42
CA GLY A 148 21.23 -5.03 -19.52
C GLY A 148 19.72 -4.85 -19.44
N ILE A 149 19.03 -4.47 -20.54
CA ILE A 149 17.58 -4.73 -20.63
C ILE A 149 17.35 -6.24 -20.60
N VAL A 150 17.21 -6.81 -19.41
CA VAL A 150 16.64 -8.13 -19.20
C VAL A 150 15.14 -7.91 -19.25
N TYR A 151 14.56 -8.21 -20.40
CA TYR A 151 13.12 -8.43 -20.44
C TYR A 151 12.82 -9.49 -19.38
N PRO A 152 11.82 -9.32 -18.50
CA PRO A 152 11.45 -10.41 -17.62
C PRO A 152 10.86 -11.49 -18.51
N ASP A 153 11.71 -12.38 -19.01
CA ASP A 153 11.35 -13.54 -19.84
C ASP A 153 10.34 -14.45 -19.12
N ASN A 154 10.14 -14.20 -17.83
CA ASN A 154 9.25 -14.91 -16.97
C ASN A 154 8.22 -13.95 -16.31
N PRO A 155 6.91 -14.14 -16.54
CA PRO A 155 5.85 -13.38 -15.85
C PRO A 155 5.95 -13.50 -14.32
N LEU A 156 6.49 -14.60 -13.80
CA LEU A 156 6.77 -14.77 -12.38
C LEU A 156 7.76 -13.70 -11.86
N PHE A 157 8.80 -13.39 -12.64
CA PHE A 157 9.73 -12.32 -12.28
C PHE A 157 9.05 -10.95 -12.32
N ALA A 158 8.15 -10.75 -13.28
CA ALA A 158 7.39 -9.51 -13.38
C ALA A 158 6.50 -9.28 -12.14
N ILE A 159 5.69 -10.26 -11.70
CA ILE A 159 4.86 -10.07 -10.49
C ILE A 159 5.69 -9.91 -9.22
N ILE A 160 6.83 -10.60 -9.11
CA ILE A 160 7.72 -10.44 -7.95
C ILE A 160 8.33 -9.04 -7.93
N SER A 161 8.78 -8.54 -9.08
CA SER A 161 9.33 -7.18 -9.22
C SER A 161 8.26 -6.13 -8.95
N ALA A 162 7.04 -6.33 -9.48
CA ALA A 162 5.89 -5.48 -9.17
C ALA A 162 5.66 -5.41 -7.66
N GLY A 163 5.64 -6.57 -6.99
CA GLY A 163 5.46 -6.65 -5.55
C GLY A 163 6.57 -5.96 -4.78
N LYS A 164 7.84 -6.02 -5.22
CA LYS A 164 8.95 -5.32 -4.57
C LYS A 164 8.70 -3.81 -4.57
N HIS A 165 8.43 -3.26 -5.75
CA HIS A 165 8.13 -1.83 -5.89
C HIS A 165 6.88 -1.42 -5.11
N ALA A 166 5.83 -2.25 -5.11
CA ALA A 166 4.63 -2.03 -4.30
C ALA A 166 4.92 -2.06 -2.79
N ALA A 167 5.78 -2.97 -2.33
CA ALA A 167 6.20 -3.04 -0.92
C ALA A 167 7.01 -1.82 -0.50
N VAL A 168 7.88 -1.30 -1.37
CA VAL A 168 8.61 -0.06 -1.12
C VAL A 168 7.67 1.16 -1.11
N ALA A 169 6.69 1.23 -2.01
CA ALA A 169 5.65 2.27 -1.97
C ALA A 169 4.83 2.20 -0.67
N ALA A 170 4.42 0.99 -0.27
CA ALA A 170 3.66 0.75 0.95
C ALA A 170 4.47 1.06 2.22
N SER A 171 5.77 0.73 2.24
CA SER A 171 6.67 1.08 3.35
C SER A 171 6.72 2.60 3.51
N MET A 172 6.68 3.33 2.40
CA MET A 172 6.58 4.79 2.35
C MET A 172 5.15 5.36 2.64
N GLN A 173 4.19 4.53 3.04
CA GLN A 173 2.77 4.90 3.24
C GLN A 173 2.07 5.48 2.00
N PHE A 174 2.57 5.17 0.80
CA PHE A 174 1.90 5.53 -0.43
C PHE A 174 1.12 4.33 -0.96
N LEU A 175 -0.21 4.38 -0.78
CA LEU A 175 -1.10 3.25 -1.02
C LEU A 175 -2.03 3.56 -2.20
N SER A 176 -1.48 3.51 -3.41
CA SER A 176 -2.29 3.69 -4.61
C SER A 176 -3.18 2.46 -4.88
N PRO A 177 -4.27 2.60 -5.64
CA PRO A 177 -5.02 1.47 -6.20
C PRO A 177 -4.13 0.39 -6.84
N VAL A 178 -3.05 0.79 -7.52
CA VAL A 178 -2.08 -0.13 -8.11
C VAL A 178 -1.34 -0.93 -7.06
N VAL A 179 -0.85 -0.29 -5.98
CA VAL A 179 -0.17 -1.00 -4.88
C VAL A 179 -1.06 -2.13 -4.35
N PHE A 180 -2.36 -1.87 -4.20
CA PHE A 180 -3.32 -2.90 -3.81
C PHE A 180 -3.53 -3.97 -4.88
N ILE A 181 -3.73 -3.60 -6.15
CA ILE A 181 -3.90 -4.56 -7.25
C ILE A 181 -2.72 -5.54 -7.29
N VAL A 182 -1.49 -5.03 -7.21
CA VAL A 182 -0.27 -5.83 -7.20
C VAL A 182 -0.17 -6.69 -5.95
N GLY A 183 -0.43 -6.12 -4.77
CA GLY A 183 -0.41 -6.84 -3.51
C GLY A 183 -1.38 -8.02 -3.49
N PHE A 184 -2.63 -7.80 -3.93
CA PHE A 184 -3.61 -8.87 -4.05
C PHE A 184 -3.19 -9.92 -5.07
N ALA A 185 -2.72 -9.52 -6.26
CA ALA A 185 -2.29 -10.48 -7.28
C ALA A 185 -1.12 -11.37 -6.81
N LEU A 186 -0.14 -10.79 -6.11
CA LEU A 186 0.98 -11.56 -5.56
C LEU A 186 0.53 -12.48 -4.41
N ARG A 187 -0.36 -12.00 -3.53
CA ARG A 187 -0.94 -12.80 -2.45
C ARG A 187 -1.75 -13.98 -2.99
N ASP A 188 -2.64 -13.73 -3.95
CA ASP A 188 -3.45 -14.76 -4.62
C ASP A 188 -2.56 -15.84 -5.26
N LEU A 189 -1.48 -15.43 -5.94
CA LEU A 189 -0.53 -16.37 -6.54
C LEU A 189 0.18 -17.22 -5.49
N ALA A 190 0.69 -16.60 -4.41
CA ALA A 190 1.35 -17.32 -3.32
C ALA A 190 0.41 -18.31 -2.63
N GLU A 191 -0.83 -17.91 -2.35
CA GLU A 191 -1.84 -18.77 -1.73
C GLU A 191 -2.22 -19.97 -2.62
N ARG A 192 -2.37 -19.77 -3.93
CA ARG A 192 -2.63 -20.87 -4.88
C ARG A 192 -1.47 -21.86 -4.99
N LEU A 193 -0.25 -21.42 -4.66
CA LEU A 193 0.95 -22.25 -4.54
C LEU A 193 1.16 -22.76 -3.11
N GLU A 194 0.18 -22.55 -2.22
CA GLU A 194 0.16 -22.93 -0.80
C GLU A 194 1.39 -22.39 -0.03
N LEU A 195 1.81 -21.17 -0.37
CA LEU A 195 2.85 -20.46 0.32
C LEU A 195 2.21 -19.48 1.30
N ASP A 196 2.68 -19.51 2.55
CA ASP A 196 2.29 -18.52 3.54
C ASP A 196 3.08 -17.23 3.31
N VAL A 197 2.37 -16.19 2.86
CA VAL A 197 2.92 -14.89 2.49
C VAL A 197 3.67 -14.17 3.62
N TRP A 198 3.38 -14.52 4.88
CA TRP A 198 4.04 -13.95 6.05
C TRP A 198 5.48 -14.44 6.26
N HIS A 199 5.91 -15.47 5.52
CA HIS A 199 7.31 -15.86 5.43
C HIS A 199 8.15 -14.86 4.61
N PHE A 200 7.52 -14.05 3.77
CA PHE A 200 8.20 -13.09 2.90
C PHE A 200 8.37 -11.74 3.61
N LYS A 201 9.32 -11.69 4.56
CA LYS A 201 9.51 -10.55 5.47
C LYS A 201 9.75 -9.21 4.79
N SER A 202 10.34 -9.20 3.58
CA SER A 202 10.54 -7.97 2.80
C SER A 202 9.25 -7.34 2.25
N TYR A 203 8.12 -8.06 2.32
CA TYR A 203 6.82 -7.61 1.84
C TYR A 203 5.84 -7.29 2.97
N VAL A 204 6.27 -7.36 4.23
CA VAL A 204 5.42 -7.07 5.40
C VAL A 204 4.69 -5.72 5.28
N PRO A 205 5.32 -4.60 4.85
CA PRO A 205 4.59 -3.34 4.69
C PRO A 205 3.42 -3.43 3.71
N LEU A 206 3.57 -4.21 2.63
CA LEU A 206 2.51 -4.45 1.66
C LEU A 206 1.38 -5.28 2.28
N TRP A 207 1.73 -6.35 3.00
CA TRP A 207 0.75 -7.22 3.66
C TRP A 207 -0.08 -6.47 4.70
N ARG A 208 0.56 -5.65 5.54
CA ARG A 208 -0.12 -4.76 6.49
C ARG A 208 -1.06 -3.80 5.79
N ALA A 209 -0.62 -3.21 4.68
CA ALA A 209 -1.47 -2.31 3.91
C ALA A 209 -2.72 -3.04 3.37
N LEU A 210 -2.58 -4.27 2.87
CA LEU A 210 -3.73 -5.08 2.44
C LEU A 210 -4.66 -5.42 3.61
N GLU A 211 -4.13 -5.86 4.76
CA GLU A 211 -4.94 -6.17 5.94
C GLU A 211 -5.77 -4.96 6.40
N ARG A 212 -5.14 -3.77 6.46
CA ARG A 212 -5.82 -2.52 6.82
C ARG A 212 -6.87 -2.14 5.80
N TYR A 213 -6.56 -2.25 4.52
CA TYR A 213 -7.53 -1.99 3.46
C TYR A 213 -8.73 -2.95 3.52
N GLU A 214 -8.51 -4.23 3.79
CA GLU A 214 -9.57 -5.22 3.94
C GLU A 214 -10.43 -4.96 5.19
N LEU A 215 -9.81 -4.61 6.32
CA LEU A 215 -10.51 -4.15 7.52
C LEU A 215 -11.38 -2.93 7.21
N GLU A 216 -10.78 -1.90 6.61
CA GLU A 216 -11.47 -0.66 6.26
C GLU A 216 -12.64 -0.86 5.30
N MET A 217 -12.53 -1.81 4.38
CA MET A 217 -13.63 -2.19 3.49
C MET A 217 -14.71 -2.91 4.29
N PHE A 218 -14.32 -3.85 5.13
CA PHE A 218 -15.25 -4.58 5.99
C PHE A 218 -16.05 -3.64 6.90
N GLU A 219 -15.39 -2.69 7.56
CA GLU A 219 -16.04 -1.68 8.39
C GLU A 219 -17.07 -0.87 7.59
N ASP A 220 -16.72 -0.42 6.38
CA ASP A 220 -17.61 0.35 5.51
C ASP A 220 -18.85 -0.41 5.05
N TYR A 221 -18.73 -1.72 4.81
CA TYR A 221 -19.83 -2.54 4.28
C TYR A 221 -20.69 -3.17 5.36
N TYR A 222 -20.11 -3.57 6.49
CA TYR A 222 -20.76 -4.47 7.46
C TYR A 222 -21.03 -3.85 8.83
N LEU A 223 -20.30 -2.80 9.25
CA LEU A 223 -20.52 -2.21 10.57
C LEU A 223 -21.64 -1.14 10.56
N PRO A 224 -22.40 -1.03 11.66
CA PRO A 224 -23.40 0.03 11.84
C PRO A 224 -22.73 1.42 11.74
N GLY A 225 -23.20 2.24 10.81
CA GLY A 225 -22.59 3.53 10.47
C GLY A 225 -21.75 3.53 9.19
N GLY A 226 -21.54 2.36 8.57
CA GLY A 226 -21.02 2.25 7.21
C GLY A 226 -21.93 2.90 6.17
N ARG A 227 -21.38 3.20 4.98
CA ARG A 227 -22.10 3.91 3.90
C ARG A 227 -23.35 3.17 3.42
N SER A 228 -23.42 1.85 3.64
CA SER A 228 -24.53 0.99 3.21
C SER A 228 -25.76 1.09 4.11
N GLY A 229 -25.63 1.61 5.34
CA GLY A 229 -26.72 1.66 6.32
C GLY A 229 -27.25 0.28 6.77
N GLN A 230 -26.70 -0.82 6.25
CA GLN A 230 -27.10 -2.17 6.62
C GLN A 230 -26.26 -2.64 7.81
N THR A 231 -26.88 -2.67 8.98
CA THR A 231 -26.28 -3.29 10.16
C THR A 231 -26.42 -4.79 10.05
N MET A 232 -25.36 -5.47 9.58
CA MET A 232 -25.29 -6.91 9.71
C MET A 232 -24.69 -7.20 11.09
N ILE A 233 -25.52 -7.68 12.03
CA ILE A 233 -24.97 -8.27 13.26
C ILE A 233 -24.25 -9.53 12.82
N LEU A 234 -22.92 -9.47 12.76
CA LEU A 234 -22.12 -10.64 12.45
C LEU A 234 -22.18 -11.58 13.67
N PRO A 235 -22.70 -12.81 13.53
CA PRO A 235 -22.90 -13.71 14.67
C PRO A 235 -21.62 -13.98 15.47
N GLY A 236 -20.45 -13.88 14.82
CA GLY A 236 -19.15 -14.04 15.47
C GLY A 236 -18.70 -12.89 16.37
N GLN A 237 -19.44 -11.77 16.39
CA GLN A 237 -19.09 -10.56 17.16
C GLN A 237 -19.91 -10.39 18.44
N THR A 238 -20.89 -11.26 18.69
CA THR A 238 -21.81 -11.10 19.83
C THR A 238 -21.42 -11.88 21.08
N ILE A 239 -20.59 -12.91 20.93
CA ILE A 239 -20.16 -13.78 22.04
C ILE A 239 -18.68 -14.16 21.90
N CYS A 240 -18.05 -14.45 23.02
CA CYS A 240 -16.70 -15.00 23.06
C CYS A 240 -16.65 -16.33 22.28
N ALA A 241 -15.69 -16.45 21.37
CA ALA A 241 -15.51 -17.63 20.54
C ALA A 241 -14.94 -18.84 21.29
N ALA A 242 -14.34 -18.63 22.47
CA ALA A 242 -13.80 -19.73 23.27
C ALA A 242 -14.93 -20.60 23.82
N ARG A 243 -14.83 -21.92 23.63
CA ARG A 243 -15.89 -22.86 24.00
C ARG A 243 -16.24 -22.75 25.49
N GLY A 244 -17.54 -22.60 25.77
CA GLY A 244 -18.08 -22.48 27.13
C GLY A 244 -17.99 -21.09 27.74
N CYS A 245 -17.41 -20.09 27.05
CA CYS A 245 -17.47 -18.70 27.47
C CYS A 245 -18.71 -18.02 26.88
N MET A 246 -19.60 -17.52 27.74
CA MET A 246 -20.84 -16.83 27.33
C MET A 246 -20.72 -15.30 27.44
N SER A 247 -19.50 -14.77 27.61
CA SER A 247 -19.30 -13.32 27.71
C SER A 247 -19.55 -12.65 26.35
N SER A 248 -20.26 -11.52 26.39
CA SER A 248 -20.54 -10.66 25.23
C SER A 248 -19.95 -9.25 25.37
N VAL A 249 -19.25 -8.97 26.47
CA VAL A 249 -18.75 -7.63 26.83
C VAL A 249 -17.22 -7.59 26.69
N GLY A 250 -16.69 -6.46 26.22
CA GLY A 250 -15.24 -6.25 26.12
C GLY A 250 -14.55 -7.20 25.15
N LEU A 251 -15.27 -7.61 24.10
CA LEU A 251 -14.74 -8.54 23.12
C LEU A 251 -13.65 -7.87 22.28
N THR A 252 -12.51 -8.55 22.13
CA THR A 252 -11.42 -8.17 21.23
C THR A 252 -11.30 -9.19 20.09
N PRO A 253 -11.02 -8.76 18.85
CA PRO A 253 -10.89 -9.68 17.74
C PRO A 253 -9.60 -10.51 17.87
N CYS A 254 -9.60 -11.70 17.27
CA CYS A 254 -8.40 -12.53 17.16
C CYS A 254 -7.20 -11.74 16.64
N SER A 255 -6.05 -11.86 17.30
CA SER A 255 -4.82 -11.18 16.85
C SER A 255 -4.20 -11.84 15.61
N GLY A 256 -4.66 -13.03 15.22
CA GLY A 256 -4.20 -13.76 14.04
C GLY A 256 -4.84 -13.29 12.74
N ASN A 257 -4.49 -13.98 11.65
CA ASN A 257 -4.84 -13.62 10.28
C ASN A 257 -6.29 -13.98 9.90
N CYS A 258 -7.23 -14.12 10.84
CA CYS A 258 -8.58 -14.56 10.47
C CYS A 258 -9.28 -13.57 9.54
N THR A 259 -10.19 -14.11 8.76
CA THR A 259 -11.12 -13.31 7.96
C THR A 259 -11.95 -12.38 8.82
N TRP A 260 -12.07 -11.09 8.49
CA TRP A 260 -12.83 -10.15 9.34
C TRP A 260 -14.28 -10.59 9.57
N GLN A 261 -14.92 -11.16 8.55
CA GLN A 261 -16.28 -11.70 8.64
C GLN A 261 -16.43 -12.94 9.54
N TRP A 262 -15.37 -13.75 9.66
CA TRP A 262 -15.31 -14.95 10.51
C TRP A 262 -14.32 -14.80 11.66
N LYS A 263 -13.88 -13.58 11.96
CA LYS A 263 -12.82 -13.34 12.93
C LYS A 263 -13.41 -13.63 14.28
N PRO A 264 -12.91 -14.64 15.01
CA PRO A 264 -13.43 -14.91 16.35
C PRO A 264 -13.06 -13.74 17.28
N TRP A 265 -13.96 -13.44 18.21
CA TRP A 265 -13.75 -12.42 19.22
C TRP A 265 -13.67 -13.05 20.61
N TYR A 266 -12.89 -12.46 21.51
CA TYR A 266 -12.60 -13.02 22.82
C TYR A 266 -12.77 -11.96 23.89
N CYS A 267 -13.33 -12.33 25.05
CA CYS A 267 -13.46 -11.40 26.17
C CYS A 267 -12.15 -11.24 26.98
N SER A 268 -11.12 -12.03 26.68
CA SER A 268 -9.84 -12.03 27.37
C SER A 268 -8.77 -12.76 26.55
N LEU A 269 -7.50 -12.43 26.78
CA LEU A 269 -6.36 -13.12 26.17
C LEU A 269 -6.35 -14.62 26.52
N THR A 270 -6.74 -14.99 27.74
CA THR A 270 -6.81 -16.39 28.17
C THR A 270 -7.84 -17.20 27.37
N CYS A 271 -8.98 -16.60 27.00
CA CYS A 271 -9.96 -17.23 26.11
C CYS A 271 -9.39 -17.39 24.70
N GLN A 272 -8.67 -16.38 24.20
CA GLN A 272 -7.99 -16.45 22.91
C GLN A 272 -6.95 -17.57 22.89
N GLU A 273 -6.08 -17.68 23.90
CA GLU A 273 -5.06 -18.73 24.00
C GLU A 273 -5.68 -20.12 24.06
N ARG A 274 -6.77 -20.30 24.82
CA ARG A 274 -7.50 -21.57 24.89
C ARG A 274 -8.06 -21.95 23.52
N HIS A 275 -8.74 -21.03 22.84
CA HIS A 275 -9.26 -21.32 21.49
C HIS A 275 -8.12 -21.56 20.49
N TRP A 276 -7.02 -20.80 20.62
CA TRP A 276 -5.82 -20.90 19.78
C TRP A 276 -5.17 -22.28 19.84
N VAL A 277 -4.85 -22.76 21.04
CA VAL A 277 -4.08 -23.99 21.26
C VAL A 277 -5.00 -25.19 21.44
N SER A 278 -5.97 -25.09 22.35
CA SER A 278 -6.77 -26.23 22.79
C SER A 278 -7.92 -26.57 21.84
N GLU A 279 -8.41 -25.59 21.09
CA GLU A 279 -9.54 -25.77 20.16
C GLU A 279 -9.11 -25.72 18.69
N GLY A 280 -7.80 -25.68 18.42
CA GLY A 280 -7.24 -25.81 17.08
C GLY A 280 -7.40 -24.59 16.18
N HIS A 281 -7.75 -23.42 16.74
CA HIS A 281 -7.92 -22.21 15.93
C HIS A 281 -6.63 -21.81 15.20
N ARG A 282 -5.45 -22.11 15.76
CA ARG A 282 -4.15 -21.88 15.12
C ARG A 282 -4.09 -22.40 13.67
N ASP A 283 -4.62 -23.59 13.41
CA ASP A 283 -4.51 -24.25 12.09
C ASP A 283 -5.51 -23.69 11.08
N ALA A 284 -6.62 -23.16 11.58
CA ALA A 284 -7.70 -22.54 10.81
C ALA A 284 -7.53 -21.01 10.66
N CYS A 285 -6.62 -20.39 11.42
CA CYS A 285 -6.38 -18.96 11.43
C CYS A 285 -5.65 -18.51 10.16
N ARG A 286 -6.39 -18.38 9.06
CA ARG A 286 -5.87 -18.00 7.75
C ARG A 286 -6.54 -16.72 7.24
N PRO A 287 -5.79 -15.87 6.51
CA PRO A 287 -6.36 -14.71 5.84
C PRO A 287 -7.50 -15.16 4.91
N PRO A 288 -8.60 -14.40 4.87
CA PRO A 288 -9.65 -14.66 3.90
C PRO A 288 -9.12 -14.40 2.51
N GLN A 289 -9.59 -15.22 1.60
CA GLN A 289 -9.83 -14.74 0.25
C GLN A 289 -11.12 -13.90 0.29
N MET A 290 -11.01 -12.63 0.71
CA MET A 290 -12.15 -11.69 0.66
C MET A 290 -12.57 -11.40 -0.78
N ARG A 291 -11.74 -11.80 -1.74
CA ARG A 291 -11.95 -11.56 -3.16
C ARG A 291 -11.99 -12.88 -3.89
N ALA A 292 -12.81 -12.90 -4.95
CA ALA A 292 -12.65 -13.87 -6.01
C ALA A 292 -11.20 -13.80 -6.48
N LEU A 293 -10.54 -14.95 -6.49
CA LEU A 293 -9.14 -15.02 -6.90
C LEU A 293 -9.02 -14.41 -8.30
N SER A 294 -8.05 -13.51 -8.46
CA SER A 294 -7.75 -12.92 -9.75
C SER A 294 -7.44 -14.04 -10.74
N GLU A 295 -7.93 -13.93 -11.99
CA GLU A 295 -7.54 -14.88 -13.03
C GLU A 295 -6.02 -14.89 -13.17
N LEU A 296 -5.43 -16.09 -13.15
CA LEU A 296 -3.99 -16.21 -13.37
C LEU A 296 -3.71 -15.94 -14.86
N PRO A 297 -2.62 -15.22 -15.17
CA PRO A 297 -2.15 -15.15 -16.55
C PRO A 297 -1.94 -16.57 -17.08
N PRO A 298 -2.32 -16.86 -18.34
CA PRO A 298 -2.22 -18.21 -18.91
C PRO A 298 -0.77 -18.72 -19.02
N THR A 299 0.21 -17.85 -18.80
CA THR A 299 1.63 -18.15 -18.76
C THR A 299 2.12 -18.66 -17.39
N ILE A 300 1.32 -18.54 -16.33
CA ILE A 300 1.68 -18.99 -14.98
C ILE A 300 1.12 -20.39 -14.75
N THR A 301 2.01 -21.34 -14.47
CA THR A 301 1.65 -22.70 -14.07
C THR A 301 1.68 -22.84 -12.54
N LEU A 302 0.75 -23.61 -11.98
CA LEU A 302 0.71 -23.92 -10.54
C LEU A 302 1.51 -25.19 -10.20
N ASP A 303 2.68 -25.33 -10.80
CA ASP A 303 3.56 -26.48 -10.58
C ASP A 303 4.61 -26.23 -9.48
N GLN A 304 5.32 -27.29 -9.10
CA GLN A 304 6.35 -27.24 -8.09
C GLN A 304 7.55 -26.35 -8.49
N HIS A 305 7.79 -26.17 -9.79
CA HIS A 305 8.86 -25.31 -10.29
C HIS A 305 8.54 -23.83 -10.06
N THR A 306 7.31 -23.41 -10.38
CA THR A 306 6.81 -22.06 -10.08
C THR A 306 6.82 -21.81 -8.58
N ARG A 307 6.32 -22.76 -7.78
CA ARG A 307 6.37 -22.70 -6.31
C ARG A 307 7.79 -22.48 -5.79
N GLY A 308 8.73 -23.33 -6.22
CA GLY A 308 10.13 -23.26 -5.80
C GLY A 308 10.82 -21.97 -6.22
N THR A 309 10.52 -21.47 -7.43
CA THR A 309 11.06 -20.21 -7.94
C THR A 309 10.53 -19.02 -7.15
N LEU A 310 9.21 -18.97 -6.89
CA LEU A 310 8.59 -17.92 -6.10
C LEU A 310 9.15 -17.90 -4.68
N LEU A 311 9.23 -19.06 -4.03
CA LEU A 311 9.83 -19.20 -2.70
C LEU A 311 11.27 -18.68 -2.66
N ARG A 312 12.13 -19.13 -3.59
CA ARG A 312 13.53 -18.70 -3.68
C ARG A 312 13.69 -17.19 -3.89
N MET A 313 12.79 -16.58 -4.66
CA MET A 313 12.88 -15.16 -5.01
C MET A 313 12.27 -14.23 -3.96
N LEU A 314 11.27 -14.70 -3.22
CA LEU A 314 10.60 -13.93 -2.18
C LEU A 314 11.28 -14.08 -0.80
N THR A 315 11.97 -15.19 -0.55
CA THR A 315 12.82 -15.34 0.64
C THR A 315 14.08 -14.51 0.44
N PRO A 316 14.29 -13.43 1.21
CA PRO A 316 15.48 -12.60 1.06
C PRO A 316 16.74 -13.44 1.35
N THR A 317 17.80 -13.26 0.56
CA THR A 317 19.14 -13.78 0.90
C THR A 317 19.85 -12.95 1.97
N ALA A 318 19.31 -11.77 2.31
CA ALA A 318 19.87 -10.84 3.28
C ALA A 318 18.83 -10.45 4.34
N THR A 319 19.28 -10.02 5.52
CA THR A 319 18.42 -9.45 6.56
C THR A 319 17.65 -8.26 5.99
N ALA A 320 16.34 -8.42 5.80
CA ALA A 320 15.49 -7.35 5.32
C ALA A 320 15.51 -6.20 6.35
N LYS A 321 16.13 -5.07 5.99
CA LYS A 321 15.96 -3.82 6.72
C LYS A 321 14.62 -3.25 6.31
N ASN A 322 13.57 -3.59 7.05
CA ASN A 322 12.26 -3.00 6.82
C ASN A 322 12.26 -1.57 7.38
N ILE A 323 11.69 -0.66 6.58
CA ILE A 323 11.41 0.71 6.99
C ILE A 323 9.92 0.76 7.32
N GLU A 324 9.62 0.87 8.60
CA GLU A 324 8.24 0.89 9.11
C GLU A 324 7.86 2.33 9.47
N ILE A 325 6.76 2.81 8.90
CA ILE A 325 6.29 4.20 9.02
C ILE A 325 4.99 4.28 9.84
N VAL A 326 4.48 3.15 10.33
CA VAL A 326 3.22 3.09 11.07
C VAL A 326 3.54 2.76 12.52
N PRO A 327 3.44 3.71 13.45
CA PRO A 327 3.65 3.44 14.87
C PRO A 327 2.75 2.32 15.39
N GLU A 328 1.55 2.16 14.81
CA GLU A 328 0.59 1.11 15.17
C GLU A 328 1.04 -0.30 14.77
N ASP A 329 1.98 -0.43 13.81
CA ASP A 329 2.50 -1.73 13.37
C ASP A 329 3.77 -2.14 14.18
N GLU A 330 4.31 -1.25 15.02
CA GLU A 330 5.40 -1.51 15.96
C GLU A 330 4.91 -2.40 17.10
N ASN A 331 4.80 -3.69 16.82
CA ASN A 331 4.41 -4.70 17.78
C ASN A 331 5.58 -5.70 17.97
N PRO A 332 6.31 -5.62 19.09
CA PRO A 332 7.45 -6.52 19.34
C PRO A 332 7.01 -7.97 19.57
N VAL A 333 5.72 -8.23 19.86
CA VAL A 333 5.20 -9.60 20.02
C VAL A 333 4.67 -10.17 18.71
N ASP A 334 4.57 -9.37 17.65
CA ASP A 334 4.11 -9.86 16.37
C ASP A 334 5.23 -10.56 15.61
N THR A 335 5.22 -11.90 15.64
CA THR A 335 6.17 -12.75 14.89
C THR A 335 6.18 -12.52 13.37
N ARG A 336 5.19 -11.79 12.84
CA ARG A 336 5.17 -11.33 11.45
C ARG A 336 6.21 -10.25 11.21
N ASN A 337 6.50 -9.42 12.21
CA ASN A 337 7.49 -8.37 12.13
C ASN A 337 8.89 -9.02 12.02
N GLY A 338 9.65 -8.58 11.01
CA GLY A 338 11.06 -8.94 10.90
C GLY A 338 11.89 -8.20 11.95
N VAL A 339 13.22 -8.24 11.82
CA VAL A 339 14.06 -7.32 12.57
C VAL A 339 13.80 -5.90 12.04
N ILE A 340 13.22 -5.04 12.87
CA ILE A 340 13.00 -3.63 12.52
C ILE A 340 14.38 -2.96 12.43
N GLY A 341 14.77 -2.55 11.23
CA GLY A 341 16.08 -1.94 10.99
C GLY A 341 16.08 -0.45 11.28
N LEU A 342 15.07 0.27 10.78
CA LEU A 342 14.89 1.70 10.91
C LEU A 342 13.39 2.02 11.03
N SER A 343 12.97 2.57 12.15
CA SER A 343 11.64 3.15 12.32
C SER A 343 11.69 4.64 11.97
N TRP A 344 10.79 5.13 11.11
CA TRP A 344 10.73 6.56 10.83
C TRP A 344 9.34 7.12 11.14
N LYS A 345 9.29 8.10 12.05
CA LYS A 345 8.09 8.89 12.35
C LYS A 345 8.03 10.08 11.40
N VAL A 346 7.72 9.85 10.13
CA VAL A 346 7.21 10.96 9.30
C VAL A 346 5.74 11.06 9.57
N SER A 347 5.26 12.28 9.78
CA SER A 347 3.90 12.61 9.42
C SER A 347 3.78 12.33 7.92
N SER A 348 3.36 11.12 7.53
CA SER A 348 3.09 10.83 6.13
C SER A 348 2.15 11.94 5.64
N PRO A 349 2.44 12.59 4.50
CA PRO A 349 1.59 13.67 4.00
C PRO A 349 0.15 13.19 3.75
N TYR A 350 -0.07 11.86 3.69
CA TYR A 350 -1.36 11.22 3.50
C TYR A 350 -1.96 10.64 4.80
N VAL A 351 -1.19 10.51 5.89
CA VAL A 351 -1.73 10.20 7.22
C VAL A 351 -2.10 11.51 7.87
N LEU A 352 -3.34 11.94 7.65
CA LEU A 352 -3.92 13.08 8.35
C LEU A 352 -3.68 12.92 9.86
N ALA A 353 -3.22 13.98 10.52
CA ALA A 353 -2.97 14.05 11.95
C ALA A 353 -4.14 13.57 12.83
N ARG A 354 -5.35 13.45 12.26
CA ARG A 354 -6.53 12.82 12.89
C ARG A 354 -6.26 11.47 13.54
N PHE A 355 -5.36 10.63 13.01
CA PHE A 355 -5.03 9.34 13.64
C PHE A 355 -4.04 9.48 14.82
N VAL A 356 -3.08 10.39 14.71
CA VAL A 356 -2.13 10.73 15.79
C VAL A 356 -2.88 11.26 17.03
N PHE A 357 -3.97 12.01 16.82
CA PHE A 357 -4.79 12.53 17.91
C PHE A 357 -5.66 11.48 18.59
N ARG A 358 -6.01 10.36 17.93
CA ARG A 358 -6.80 9.29 18.57
C ARG A 358 -5.98 8.54 19.62
N GLY A 359 -4.73 8.21 19.30
CA GLY A 359 -3.80 7.64 20.27
C GLY A 359 -3.45 8.61 21.41
N LEU A 360 -3.32 9.92 21.12
CA LEU A 360 -3.15 10.93 22.16
C LEU A 360 -4.38 11.08 23.06
N ALA A 361 -5.60 11.11 22.50
CA ALA A 361 -6.84 11.20 23.27
C ALA A 361 -7.06 9.98 24.17
N GLU A 362 -6.74 8.77 23.68
CA GLU A 362 -6.78 7.53 24.46
C GLU A 362 -5.70 7.51 25.56
N SER A 363 -4.49 8.05 25.29
CA SER A 363 -3.44 8.18 26.31
C SER A 363 -3.70 9.28 27.34
N LEU A 364 -4.50 10.29 26.98
CA LEU A 364 -4.85 11.45 27.82
C LEU A 364 -6.22 11.29 28.49
N ASN A 365 -6.92 10.18 28.27
CA ASN A 365 -8.25 9.88 28.80
C ASN A 365 -9.27 11.02 28.55
N ILE A 366 -9.20 11.65 27.37
CA ILE A 366 -10.10 12.74 26.99
C ILE A 366 -11.36 12.13 26.38
N ASP A 367 -12.51 12.37 27.01
CA ASP A 367 -13.80 11.90 26.53
C ASP A 367 -14.08 12.46 25.12
N ILE A 368 -14.33 11.55 24.17
CA ILE A 368 -14.48 11.81 22.73
C ILE A 368 -15.64 12.79 22.45
N TRP A 369 -16.61 12.89 23.36
CA TRP A 369 -17.71 13.86 23.26
C TRP A 369 -17.27 15.31 23.47
N SER A 370 -16.28 15.57 24.31
CA SER A 370 -15.70 16.92 24.54
C SER A 370 -14.83 17.41 23.37
N PHE A 371 -14.33 16.48 22.55
CA PHE A 371 -13.41 16.78 21.45
C PHE A 371 -14.10 17.52 20.31
N LYS A 372 -15.40 17.28 20.08
CA LYS A 372 -16.18 17.99 19.06
C LYS A 372 -16.33 19.48 19.42
N GLU A 373 -16.48 19.79 20.70
CA GLU A 373 -16.51 21.18 21.20
C GLU A 373 -15.12 21.83 21.19
N TYR A 374 -14.06 21.07 21.49
CA TYR A 374 -12.67 21.56 21.42
C TYR A 374 -12.24 21.94 19.99
N VAL A 375 -12.65 21.16 18.98
CA VAL A 375 -12.39 21.48 17.56
C VAL A 375 -13.24 22.66 17.08
N LEU A 376 -14.47 22.80 17.57
CA LEU A 376 -15.32 23.98 17.30
C LEU A 376 -14.78 25.25 17.97
N PHE A 377 -14.23 25.13 19.19
CA PHE A 377 -13.57 26.22 19.91
C PHE A 377 -12.33 26.72 19.16
N TRP A 378 -11.46 25.83 18.68
CA TRP A 378 -10.31 26.22 17.86
C TRP A 378 -10.70 26.77 16.49
N ARG A 379 -11.79 26.28 15.89
CA ARG A 379 -12.35 26.89 14.67
C ARG A 379 -12.84 28.31 14.91
N ALA A 380 -13.54 28.55 16.02
CA ALA A 380 -14.03 29.88 16.40
C ALA A 380 -12.89 30.85 16.74
N LEU A 381 -11.82 30.35 17.37
CA LEU A 381 -10.63 31.14 17.69
C LEU A 381 -9.84 31.57 16.44
N MET A 382 -9.86 30.74 15.40
CA MET A 382 -9.15 30.99 14.13
C MET A 382 -10.00 31.78 13.12
N SER A 383 -11.29 32.03 13.40
CA SER A 383 -12.23 32.68 12.49
C SER A 383 -12.62 34.12 12.89
N HIS A 384 -11.99 34.73 13.89
CA HIS A 384 -12.27 36.13 14.27
C HIS A 384 -11.04 37.03 14.13
N GLU A 385 -11.08 37.94 13.15
CA GLU A 385 -10.41 39.25 13.23
C GLU A 385 -10.98 39.99 14.44
N VAL A 386 -10.29 39.92 15.59
CA VAL A 386 -10.56 40.80 16.72
C VAL A 386 -9.77 42.08 16.53
N THR A 387 -10.42 43.12 15.99
CA THR A 387 -9.99 44.50 16.21
C THR A 387 -10.11 44.83 17.70
N LEU A 388 -8.97 45.02 18.36
CA LEU A 388 -8.92 45.54 19.73
C LEU A 388 -9.36 47.02 19.74
N PRO A 389 -10.24 47.46 20.67
CA PRO A 389 -10.49 48.88 20.86
C PRO A 389 -9.27 49.54 21.53
N GLY A 390 -8.89 50.69 20.98
CA GLY A 390 -7.80 51.52 21.46
C GLY A 390 -8.03 52.05 22.88
N LYS A 391 -6.91 52.29 23.57
CA LYS A 391 -6.82 53.15 24.75
C LYS A 391 -6.60 54.60 24.35
#